data_AF-A0A7Y8WKD2-F1
#
_entry.id   AF-A0A7Y8WKD2-F1
#
_cell.length_a   1.000
_cell.length_b   1.000
_cell.length_c   1.000
_cell.angle_alpha   90.00
_cell.angle_beta   90.00
_cell.angle_gamma   90.00
#
_symmetry.space_group_name_H-M   'P 1'
#
loop_
_entity.id
_entity.type
_entity.pdbx_description
1 polymer ?
#
loop_
_entity_poly.entity_id
_entity_poly.type
_entity_poly.pdbx_seq_one_letter_code
_entity_poly.pdbx_strand_id
1 'polypeptide(L)' 'MSGEKAIHTTLCVPGRNYPHHQKQIVAKVTDGEETRYFTFGPHCTQRQITEMIPRLWMDFRFRKRGKSA' A
#
# COMPACT_ATOMS: atom_id res chain seq x y z
N MET A 1 25.92 -0.06 -10.35
CA MET A 1 24.74 -0.94 -10.35
C MET A 1 23.60 -0.21 -9.68
N SER A 2 22.64 0.30 -10.46
CA SER A 2 21.43 0.93 -9.91
C SER A 2 20.55 -0.19 -9.35
N GLY A 3 20.70 -0.50 -8.06
CA GLY A 3 19.84 -1.48 -7.41
C GLY A 3 18.42 -0.93 -7.38
N GLU A 4 17.53 -1.52 -8.18
CA GLU A 4 16.09 -1.31 -7.98
C GLU A 4 15.76 -1.73 -6.55
N LYS A 5 15.45 -0.75 -5.70
CA LYS A 5 15.01 -1.03 -4.33
C LYS A 5 13.62 -1.65 -4.43
N ALA A 6 13.55 -2.96 -4.22
CA ALA A 6 12.30 -3.69 -4.18
C ALA A 6 11.41 -3.16 -3.05
N ILE A 7 10.13 -2.89 -3.35
CA ILE A 7 9.16 -2.56 -2.32
C ILE A 7 8.68 -3.84 -1.63
N HIS A 8 8.58 -3.78 -0.31
CA HIS A 8 8.04 -4.82 0.53
C HIS A 8 6.66 -4.42 1.00
N THR A 9 5.69 -5.32 0.83
CA THR A 9 4.29 -5.08 1.19
C THR A 9 3.83 -6.09 2.22
N THR A 10 3.24 -5.61 3.30
CA THR A 10 2.56 -6.45 4.31
C THR A 10 1.09 -6.04 4.37
N LEU A 11 0.19 -7.01 4.24
CA LEU A 11 -1.26 -6.79 4.28
C LEU A 11 -1.82 -7.23 5.64
N CYS A 12 -2.44 -6.30 6.34
CA CYS A 12 -3.24 -6.57 7.52
C CYS A 12 -4.70 -6.75 7.10
N VAL A 13 -5.15 -8.01 7.03
CA VAL A 13 -6.52 -8.38 6.65
C VAL A 13 -7.33 -8.67 7.90
N PRO A 14 -8.46 -7.97 8.15
CA PRO A 14 -9.31 -8.24 9.30
C PRO A 14 -9.84 -9.67 9.30
N GLY A 15 -9.89 -10.29 10.48
CA GLY A 15 -10.36 -11.66 10.66
C GLY A 15 -11.82 -11.88 10.27
N ARG A 16 -12.24 -13.15 10.20
CA ARG A 16 -13.58 -13.56 9.74
C ARG A 16 -14.72 -12.88 10.51
N ASN A 17 -14.55 -12.68 11.82
CA ASN A 17 -15.55 -12.12 12.74
C ASN A 17 -15.67 -10.60 12.69
N TYR A 18 -14.84 -9.92 11.90
CA TYR A 18 -14.92 -8.46 11.78
C TYR A 18 -16.16 -8.07 10.94
N PRO A 19 -16.94 -7.05 11.32
CA PRO A 19 -18.12 -6.64 10.56
C PRO A 19 -17.76 -6.32 9.11
N HIS A 20 -18.41 -6.99 8.15
CA HIS A 20 -18.05 -6.91 6.73
C HIS A 20 -18.03 -5.48 6.18
N HIS A 21 -18.98 -4.64 6.59
CA HIS A 21 -19.09 -3.23 6.17
C HIS A 21 -18.00 -2.33 6.77
N GLN A 22 -17.22 -2.83 7.74
CA GLN A 22 -16.13 -2.09 8.38
C GLN A 22 -14.75 -2.69 8.04
N LYS A 23 -14.68 -3.80 7.29
CA LYS A 23 -13.42 -4.48 6.98
C LYS A 23 -12.52 -3.57 6.17
N GLN A 24 -11.62 -2.86 6.81
CA GLN A 24 -10.58 -2.10 6.13
C GLN A 24 -9.31 -2.94 6.08
N ILE A 25 -8.78 -3.15 4.88
CA ILE A 25 -7.48 -3.81 4.72
C ILE A 25 -6.42 -2.72 4.72
N VAL A 26 -5.40 -2.88 5.56
CA VAL A 26 -4.28 -1.94 5.63
C VAL A 26 -3.06 -2.57 4.99
N ALA A 27 -2.48 -1.91 4.00
CA ALA A 27 -1.20 -2.29 3.42
C ALA A 27 -0.09 -1.40 3.96
N LYS A 28 0.91 -2.00 4.61
CA LYS A 28 2.19 -1.36 4.91
C LYS A 28 3.13 -1.62 3.74
N VAL A 29 3.60 -0.55 3.09
CA VAL A 29 4.52 -0.62 1.95
C VAL A 29 5.81 0.10 2.34
N THR A 30 6.97 -0.53 2.13
CA THR A 30 8.27 0.06 2.44
C THR A 30 9.34 -0.32 1.42
N ASP A 31 10.24 0.62 1.10
CA ASP A 31 11.45 0.38 0.27
C ASP A 31 12.74 0.27 1.12
N GLY A 32 12.59 0.16 2.45
CA GLY A 32 13.70 0.16 3.41
C GLY A 32 14.12 1.55 3.92
N GLU A 33 13.73 2.63 3.24
CA GLU A 33 13.98 4.02 3.67
C GLU A 33 12.70 4.72 4.11
N GLU A 34 11.62 4.46 3.38
CA GLU A 34 10.33 5.08 3.60
C GLU A 34 9.28 4.00 3.86
N THR A 35 8.34 4.29 4.76
CA THR A 35 7.19 3.44 5.02
C THR A 35 5.93 4.23 4.79
N ARG A 36 4.98 3.65 4.06
CA ARG A 36 3.66 4.20 3.83
C ARG A 36 2.59 3.19 4.17
N TYR A 37 1.49 3.68 4.73
CA TYR A 37 0.28 2.89 4.96
C TYR A 37 -0.79 3.32 3.96
N PHE A 38 -1.41 2.34 3.31
CA PHE A 38 -2.58 2.51 2.45
C PHE A 38 -3.75 1.75 3.06
N THR A 39 -4.92 2.40 3.11
CA THR A 39 -6.14 1.80 3.64
C THR A 39 -7.12 1.56 2.51
N PHE A 40 -7.64 0.35 2.44
CA PHE A 40 -8.58 -0.09 1.41
C PHE A 40 -9.92 -0.43 2.04
N GLY A 41 -11.00 -0.07 1.34
CA GLY A 41 -12.35 -0.31 1.81
C GLY A 41 -12.76 -1.79 1.80
N PRO A 42 -13.94 -2.11 2.36
CA PRO A 42 -14.42 -3.48 2.55
C PRO A 42 -14.72 -4.26 1.28
N HIS A 43 -14.80 -3.58 0.14
CA HIS A 43 -15.06 -4.20 -1.16
C HIS A 43 -13.77 -4.55 -1.92
N CYS A 44 -12.59 -4.17 -1.42
CA CYS A 44 -11.32 -4.48 -2.05
C CYS A 44 -10.85 -5.87 -1.65
N THR A 45 -10.61 -6.72 -2.65
CA THR A 45 -9.98 -8.03 -2.45
C THR A 45 -8.46 -7.90 -2.29
N GLN A 46 -7.83 -8.89 -1.65
CA GLN A 46 -6.37 -8.95 -1.53
C GLN A 46 -5.65 -8.86 -2.89
N ARG A 47 -6.22 -9.50 -3.92
CA ARG A 47 -5.68 -9.46 -5.29
C ARG A 47 -5.69 -8.04 -5.86
N GLN A 48 -6.84 -7.37 -5.84
CA GLN A 48 -6.97 -5.99 -6.33
C GLN A 48 -6.01 -5.05 -5.59
N ILE A 49 -5.88 -5.20 -4.27
CA ILE A 49 -4.97 -4.39 -3.46
C ILE A 49 -3.52 -4.57 -3.93
N THR A 50 -3.10 -5.83 -4.13
CA THR A 50 -1.74 -6.14 -4.57
C THR A 50 -1.44 -5.57 -5.96
N GLU A 51 -2.41 -5.62 -6.87
CA GLU A 51 -2.31 -5.02 -8.21
C GLU A 51 -2.26 -3.47 -8.17
N MET A 52 -2.91 -2.84 -7.19
CA MET A 52 -2.94 -1.37 -7.04
C MET A 52 -1.68 -0.78 -6.38
N ILE A 53 -1.04 -1.53 -5.48
CA ILE A 53 0.06 -1.00 -4.64
C ILE A 53 1.24 -0.42 -5.43
N PRO A 54 1.75 -1.05 -6.51
CA PRO A 54 2.87 -0.47 -7.28
C PRO A 54 2.54 0.92 -7.80
N ARG A 55 1.32 1.13 -8.32
CA ARG A 55 0.87 2.44 -8.83
C ARG A 55 0.75 3.47 -7.70
N LEU A 56 0.11 3.09 -6.58
CA LEU A 56 -0.04 3.98 -5.43
C LEU A 56 1.30 4.41 -4.82
N TRP A 57 2.27 3.50 -4.82
CA TRP A 57 3.63 3.79 -4.37
C TRP A 57 4.33 4.79 -5.28
N MET A 58 4.23 4.62 -6.60
CA MET A 58 4.79 5.56 -7.57
C MET A 58 4.16 6.95 -7.44
N ASP A 59 2.82 7.04 -7.35
CA ASP A 59 2.11 8.30 -7.16
C ASP A 59 2.56 9.03 -5.89
N PHE A 60 2.75 8.30 -4.79
CA PHE A 60 3.28 8.85 -3.56
C PHE A 60 4.69 9.44 -3.74
N ARG A 61 5.59 8.69 -4.39
CA ARG A 61 6.98 9.15 -4.65
C ARG A 61 7.02 10.35 -5.59
N PHE A 62 6.16 10.40 -6.61
CA PHE A 62 6.06 11.54 -7.53
C PHE A 62 5.52 12.80 -6.84
N ARG A 63 4.46 12.67 -6.04
CA ARG A 63 3.91 13.80 -5.26
C ARG A 63 4.92 14.39 -4.28
N LYS A 64 5.82 13.56 -3.73
CA LYS A 64 6.90 14.03 -2.86
C LYS A 64 7.94 14.83 -3.64
N ARG A 65 8.36 14.36 -4.82
CA ARG A 65 9.31 15.08 -5.69
C ARG A 65 8.77 16.43 -6.16
N GLY A 66 7.48 16.53 -6.47
CA GLY A 66 6.84 17.78 -6.91
C GLY A 66 6.63 18.83 -5.81
N LYS A 67 6.84 18.50 -4.53
CA LYS A 67 6.76 19.45 -3.41
C LYS A 67 8.11 20.02 -2.97
N SER A 68 9.19 19.65 -3.65
CA SER A 68 10.55 20.12 -3.38
C SER A 68 11.09 21.03 -4.50
N ALA A 69 10.21 21.65 -5.28
CA ALA A 69 10.55 22.66 -6.28
C ALA A 69 9.96 24.02 -5.86
#